data_AF-A0AB35G092-F1
#
_entry.id   AF-A0AB35G092-F1
#
_cell.length_a   1.000
_cell.length_b   1.000
_cell.length_c   1.000
_cell.angle_alpha   90.00
_cell.angle_beta   90.00
_cell.angle_gamma   90.00
#
_symmetry.space_group_name_H-M   'P 1'
#
loop_
_entity.id
_entity.type
_entity.pdbx_description
1 polymer ?
#
loop_
_entity_poly.entity_id
_entity_poly.type
_entity_poly.pdbx_seq_one_letter_code
_entity_poly.pdbx_strand_id
1 'polypeptide(L)' 'MKNRLARVILGVITLILFTGIFFLSDSQHWPAHVTIGLTIILFVIINVGFTCLFWQSRKHYLNEEEEN' A
#
# COMPACT_ATOMS: atom_id res chain seq x y z
N MET A 1 4.80 -14.69 11.33
CA MET A 1 3.48 -14.04 11.55
C MET A 1 3.49 -12.52 11.32
N LYS A 2 4.52 -11.77 11.74
CA LYS A 2 4.64 -10.31 11.53
C LYS A 2 4.37 -9.84 10.09
N ASN A 3 4.88 -10.55 9.09
CA ASN A 3 4.77 -10.14 7.68
C ASN A 3 3.35 -10.33 7.11
N ARG A 4 2.56 -11.27 7.66
CA ARG A 4 1.13 -11.42 7.32
C ARG A 4 0.31 -10.26 7.89
N LEU A 5 0.53 -9.90 9.15
CA LEU A 5 -0.14 -8.75 9.78
C LEU A 5 0.20 -7.44 9.06
N ALA A 6 1.47 -7.22 8.71
CA ALA A 6 1.88 -6.05 7.94
C ALA A 6 1.15 -5.94 6.58
N ARG A 7 1.03 -7.05 5.83
CA ARG A 7 0.27 -7.06 4.57
C ARG A 7 -1.22 -6.77 4.77
N VAL A 8 -1.83 -7.33 5.81
CA VAL A 8 -3.25 -7.10 6.11
C VAL A 8 -3.49 -5.64 6.48
N ILE A 9 -2.66 -5.07 7.36
CA ILE A 9 -2.74 -3.65 7.75
C ILE A 9 -2.56 -2.75 6.53
N LEU A 10 -1.59 -3.05 5.66
CA LEU A 10 -1.34 -2.25 4.45
C LEU A 10 -2.50 -2.34 3.45
N GLY A 11 -3.15 -3.50 3.34
CA GLY A 11 -4.38 -3.67 2.56
C GLY A 11 -5.57 -2.88 3.14
N VAL A 12 -5.74 -2.87 4.46
CA VAL A 12 -6.79 -2.09 5.13
C VAL A 12 -6.57 -0.58 4.95
N ILE A 13 -5.33 -0.11 5.14
CA ILE A 13 -4.97 1.29 4.91
C ILE A 13 -5.22 1.68 3.45
N THR A 14 -4.86 0.80 2.51
CA THR A 14 -5.13 1.00 1.08
C THR A 14 -6.61 1.22 0.80
N LEU A 15 -7.48 0.36 1.35
CA LEU A 15 -8.93 0.47 1.22
C LEU A 15 -9.44 1.81 1.75
N ILE A 16 -9.02 2.19 2.97
CA ILE A 16 -9.42 3.45 3.59
C ILE A 16 -8.97 4.65 2.75
N LEU A 17 -7.73 4.64 2.24
CA LEU A 17 -7.21 5.72 1.40
C LEU A 17 -7.96 5.81 0.07
N PHE A 18 -8.27 4.68 -0.57
CA PHE A 18 -9.07 4.65 -1.79
C PHE A 18 -10.46 5.25 -1.53
N THR A 19 -11.19 4.71 -0.56
CA THR A 19 -12.53 5.22 -0.22
C THR A 19 -12.50 6.69 0.18
N GLY A 20 -11.47 7.11 0.92
CA GLY A 20 -11.28 8.51 1.32
C GLY A 20 -11.06 9.46 0.13
N ILE A 21 -10.28 9.06 -0.88
CA ILE A 21 -10.09 9.87 -2.10
C ILE A 21 -11.40 10.06 -2.85
N PHE A 22 -12.19 8.99 -3.01
CA PHE A 22 -13.48 9.09 -3.70
C PHE A 22 -14.50 9.90 -2.90
N PHE A 23 -14.56 9.72 -1.58
CA PHE A 23 -15.45 10.50 -0.71
C PHE A 23 -15.09 11.98 -0.70
N LEU A 24 -13.80 12.30 -0.62
CA LEU A 24 -13.32 13.68 -0.64
C LEU A 24 -13.53 14.32 -2.03
N SER A 25 -13.30 13.55 -3.10
CA SER A 25 -13.56 13.97 -4.47
C SER A 25 -15.03 14.33 -4.69
N ASP A 26 -15.95 13.49 -4.22
CA ASP A 26 -17.39 13.73 -4.28
C ASP A 26 -17.80 14.95 -3.44
N SER A 27 -17.33 15.02 -2.19
CA SER A 27 -17.63 16.13 -1.29
C SER A 27 -17.13 17.48 -1.82
N GLN A 28 -15.96 17.51 -2.48
CA GLN A 28 -15.32 18.73 -2.98
C GLN A 28 -15.55 18.97 -4.48
N HIS A 29 -16.39 18.15 -5.13
CA HIS A 29 -16.65 18.19 -6.58
C HIS A 29 -15.35 18.28 -7.41
N TRP A 30 -14.37 17.43 -7.07
CA TRP A 30 -13.09 17.46 -7.75
C TRP A 30 -13.23 17.12 -9.23
N PRO A 31 -12.41 17.74 -10.09
CA PRO A 31 -12.32 17.30 -11.47
C PRO A 31 -11.95 15.82 -11.53
N ALA A 32 -12.59 15.07 -12.42
CA ALA A 32 -12.34 13.64 -12.58
C ALA A 32 -10.85 13.32 -12.79
N HIS A 33 -10.14 14.16 -13.54
CA HIS A 33 -8.71 13.98 -13.82
C HIS A 33 -7.84 14.03 -12.56
N VAL A 34 -8.18 14.86 -11.56
CA VAL A 34 -7.45 14.95 -10.29
C VAL A 34 -7.62 13.67 -9.49
N THR A 35 -8.87 13.18 -9.39
CA THR A 35 -9.21 11.95 -8.68
C THR A 35 -8.54 10.73 -9.31
N ILE A 36 -8.57 10.64 -10.64
CA ILE A 36 -7.90 9.58 -11.39
C ILE A 36 -6.38 9.65 -11.18
N GLY A 37 -5.78 10.84 -11.26
CA GLY A 37 -4.34 11.04 -11.03
C GLY A 37 -3.91 10.59 -9.62
N LEU A 38 -4.64 11.00 -8.59
CA LEU A 38 -4.38 10.58 -7.21
C LEU A 38 -4.54 9.08 -7.01
N THR A 39 -5.54 8.48 -7.66
CA THR A 39 -5.78 7.04 -7.62
C THR A 39 -4.59 6.27 -8.21
N ILE A 40 -4.05 6.71 -9.35
CA ILE A 40 -2.89 6.11 -9.99
C ILE A 40 -1.64 6.24 -9.10
N ILE A 41 -1.39 7.43 -8.56
CA ILE A 41 -0.26 7.67 -7.65
C ILE A 41 -0.35 6.75 -6.44
N LEU A 42 -1.53 6.68 -5.81
CA LEU A 42 -1.76 5.83 -4.66
C LEU A 42 -1.51 4.36 -5.00
N PHE A 43 -2.01 3.88 -6.14
CA PHE A 43 -1.79 2.52 -6.61
C PHE A 43 -0.30 2.19 -6.78
N VAL A 44 0.48 3.09 -7.37
CA VAL A 44 1.93 2.90 -7.54
C VAL A 44 2.63 2.82 -6.19
N ILE A 45 2.34 3.74 -5.26
CA ILE A 45 2.94 3.75 -3.92
C ILE A 45 2.65 2.44 -3.17
N ILE A 46 1.41 1.96 -3.23
CA ILE A 46 1.02 0.72 -2.57
C ILE A 46 1.78 -0.48 -3.15
N ASN A 47 1.86 -0.60 -4.48
CA ASN A 47 2.58 -1.69 -5.12
C ASN A 47 4.08 -1.68 -4.78
N VAL A 48 4.69 -0.49 -4.75
CA VAL A 48 6.08 -0.32 -4.30
C VAL A 48 6.21 -0.73 -2.83
N GLY A 49 5.29 -0.32 -1.96
CA GLY A 49 5.25 -0.70 -0.55
C GLY A 49 5.13 -2.21 -0.33
N PHE A 50 4.24 -2.88 -1.07
CA PHE A 50 4.11 -4.34 -1.05
C PHE A 50 5.38 -5.05 -1.54
N THR A 51 6.00 -4.54 -2.60
CA THR A 51 7.26 -5.08 -3.15
C THR A 51 8.40 -4.93 -2.14
N CYS A 52 8.50 -3.77 -1.49
CA CYS A 52 9.47 -3.53 -0.41
C CYS A 52 9.25 -4.45 0.78
N LEU A 53 8.01 -4.61 1.25
CA LEU A 53 7.70 -5.54 2.35
C LEU A 53 8.02 -7.00 1.98
N PHE A 54 7.78 -7.38 0.72
CA PHE A 54 8.15 -8.69 0.23
C PHE A 54 9.67 -8.88 0.22
N TRP A 55 10.41 -7.88 -0.28
CA TRP A 55 11.87 -7.90 -0.29
C TRP A 55 12.46 -7.95 1.12
N GLN A 56 11.91 -7.16 2.06
CA GLN A 56 12.33 -7.15 3.45
C GLN A 56 12.06 -8.50 4.13
N SER A 57 10.90 -9.10 3.87
CA SER A 57 10.58 -10.45 4.34
C SER A 57 11.57 -11.49 3.81
N ARG A 58 11.99 -11.37 2.55
CA ARG A 58 12.96 -12.28 1.93
C ARG A 58 14.38 -12.08 2.49
N LYS A 59 14.79 -10.84 2.73
CA LYS A 59 16.10 -10.52 3.32
C LYS A 59 16.20 -11.03 4.77
N HIS A 60 15.13 -10.91 5.55
CA HIS A 60 15.09 -11.45 6.92
C HIS A 60 15.30 -12.97 6.95
N TYR A 61 14.63 -13.70 6.04
CA TYR A 61 14.75 -15.15 5.93
C TYR A 61 16.19 -15.59 5.60
N LEU A 62 16.86 -14.90 4.66
CA LEU A 62 18.24 -15.22 4.29
C LEU A 62 19.25 -14.95 5.42
N ASN A 63 19.05 -13.89 6.20
CA ASN A 63 19.91 -13.60 7.35
C ASN A 63 19.74 -14.62 8.49
N GLU A 64 18.54 -15.17 8.70
CA GLU A 64 18.30 -16.23 9.70
C GLU A 64 18.95 -17.57 9.31
N GLU A 65 19.20 -17.81 8.01
CA GLU A 65 19.92 -19.00 7.52
C GLU A 65 21.45 -18.87 7.58
N GLU A 66 22.02 -17.66 7.54
CA GLU A 66 23.47 -17.45 7.69
C GLU A 66 23.96 -17.46 9.16
N GLU A 67 23.06 -17.26 10.12
CA GLU A 67 23.38 -17.28 11.56
C GLU A 67 23.29 -18.67 12.23
N ASN A 68 22.85 -19.70 11.48
CA ASN A 68 22.73 -21.11 11.93
C ASN A 68 23.76 -22.01 11.23
#